data_AF-A0A2T5K1Q8-F1
#
_entry.id   AF-A0A2T5K1Q8-F1
#
_cell.length_a   1.000
_cell.length_b   1.000
_cell.length_c   1.000
_cell.angle_alpha   90.00
_cell.angle_beta   90.00
_cell.angle_gamma   90.00
#
_symmetry.space_group_name_H-M   'P 1'
#
loop_
_entity.id
_entity.type
_entity.pdbx_description
1 polymer ?
#
loop_
_entity_poly.entity_id
_entity_poly.type
_entity_poly.pdbx_seq_one_letter_code
_entity_poly.pdbx_strand_id
1 'polypeptide(L)'
;MNRQGKLLFATLLIALASTAHAIAVDPDGAGLDPAMDIKGLHWAPGSTLITPVGRASIFAHPLGDVFQRYTHASLSGFEDSQGTSIGSSGAGRWAFIAGYREQVVSTVGNNVVLATVGGGDNFFRLYFDPTPNANSGNGTGYGPDATNPDAVPVLSGAIDASIGQTAISALRVPPGSLDTSGSDNYPNVDSIAAMGKGTLAVIIDRFDISYFPEGFSPGLGLNFQTMLDLPFSQTDPSSCFKNGTGMLINGGGPNTLSGLECDINTLGNINGIDGTNLMLMADSSSSFTQVAPLPEPATLALLGVGLVGMIPTRRQRRARH
;
A
#
# COMPACT_ATOMS: atom_id res chain seq x y z
N MET A 1 29.43 -33.40 21.18
CA MET A 1 29.76 -32.02 20.71
C MET A 1 29.21 -31.84 19.31
N ASN A 2 27.95 -31.40 19.17
CA ASN A 2 27.37 -31.05 17.87
C ASN A 2 27.24 -29.54 17.78
N ARG A 3 28.12 -28.90 17.01
CA ARG A 3 27.98 -27.48 16.64
C ARG A 3 27.00 -27.40 15.48
N GLN A 4 25.75 -27.06 15.76
CA GLN A 4 24.84 -26.55 14.75
C GLN A 4 25.30 -25.15 14.33
N GLY A 5 25.76 -25.03 13.09
CA GLY A 5 26.01 -23.74 12.46
C GLY A 5 24.68 -23.02 12.26
N LYS A 6 24.43 -22.00 13.08
CA LYS A 6 23.36 -21.03 12.82
C LYS A 6 23.78 -20.18 11.62
N LEU A 7 23.31 -20.55 10.43
CA LEU A 7 23.31 -19.65 9.28
C LEU A 7 22.27 -18.55 9.57
N LEU A 8 22.74 -17.40 10.05
CA LEU A 8 22.00 -16.14 10.01
C LEU A 8 21.93 -15.69 8.55
N PHE A 9 20.83 -16.02 7.86
CA PHE A 9 20.50 -15.37 6.60
C PHE A 9 19.84 -14.02 6.93
N ALA A 10 20.58 -12.94 6.71
CA ALA A 10 20.03 -11.59 6.71
C ALA A 10 19.21 -11.41 5.42
N THR A 11 17.88 -11.28 5.56
CA THR A 11 17.01 -10.92 4.44
C THR A 11 17.30 -9.46 4.07
N LEU A 12 17.98 -9.27 2.94
CA LEU A 12 18.26 -7.94 2.41
C LEU A 12 16.98 -7.41 1.76
N LEU A 13 16.23 -6.57 2.46
CA LEU A 13 15.29 -5.67 1.79
C LEU A 13 16.13 -4.69 0.99
N ILE A 14 16.01 -4.75 -0.34
CA ILE A 14 16.59 -3.74 -1.21
C ILE A 14 15.75 -2.48 -1.00
N ALA A 15 16.21 -1.60 -0.12
CA ALA A 15 15.70 -0.23 -0.06
C ALA A 15 16.07 0.41 -1.40
N LEU A 16 15.06 0.66 -2.25
CA LEU A 16 15.25 1.46 -3.45
C LEU A 16 15.65 2.87 -2.99
N ALA A 17 16.90 3.24 -3.22
CA ALA A 17 17.35 4.62 -3.08
C ALA A 17 16.81 5.41 -4.29
N SER A 18 15.54 5.77 -4.24
CA SER A 18 14.92 6.69 -5.21
C SER A 18 15.02 8.12 -4.67
N THR A 19 15.43 9.06 -5.51
CA THR A 19 15.43 10.48 -5.15
C THR A 19 13.99 10.99 -5.10
N ALA A 20 13.54 11.46 -3.93
CA ALA A 20 12.24 12.11 -3.80
C ALA A 20 12.23 13.44 -4.57
N HIS A 21 11.20 13.62 -5.40
CA HIS A 21 10.99 14.81 -6.20
C HIS A 21 10.09 15.77 -5.40
N ALA A 22 10.40 17.07 -5.46
CA ALA A 22 9.47 18.08 -4.97
C ALA A 22 8.28 18.15 -5.92
N ILE A 23 7.08 18.20 -5.36
CA ILE A 23 5.82 18.36 -6.09
C ILE A 23 5.07 19.51 -5.45
N ALA A 24 4.65 20.46 -6.28
CA ALA A 24 3.74 21.51 -5.86
C ALA A 24 2.37 20.88 -5.57
N VAL A 25 1.91 21.01 -4.33
CA VAL A 25 0.60 20.57 -3.88
C VAL A 25 -0.17 21.77 -3.36
N ASP A 26 -1.40 21.88 -3.85
CA ASP A 26 -2.39 22.78 -3.28
C ASP A 26 -3.24 22.01 -2.25
N PRO A 27 -3.14 22.33 -0.94
CA PRO A 27 -3.72 21.51 0.12
C PRO A 27 -5.26 21.61 0.19
N ASP A 28 -5.86 22.67 -0.36
CA ASP A 28 -7.31 22.90 -0.40
C ASP A 28 -7.85 23.10 -1.84
N GLY A 29 -6.98 23.02 -2.85
CA GLY A 29 -7.32 22.91 -4.25
C GLY A 29 -7.46 24.29 -4.92
N ALA A 30 -8.70 24.74 -5.14
CA ALA A 30 -8.94 26.10 -5.63
C ALA A 30 -9.18 27.08 -4.47
N GLY A 31 -8.69 26.74 -3.27
CA GLY A 31 -8.98 27.46 -2.04
C GLY A 31 -8.07 28.67 -1.83
N LEU A 32 -7.87 29.03 -0.56
CA LEU A 32 -7.12 30.24 -0.18
C LEU A 32 -5.67 29.94 0.15
N ASP A 33 -5.34 28.69 0.42
CA ASP A 33 -3.97 28.32 0.79
C ASP A 33 -3.08 28.31 -0.46
N PRO A 34 -1.85 28.82 -0.37
CA PRO A 34 -0.93 28.74 -1.50
C PRO A 34 -0.45 27.30 -1.69
N ALA A 35 -0.20 26.93 -2.94
CA ALA A 35 0.53 25.72 -3.25
C ALA A 35 1.89 25.68 -2.55
N MET A 36 2.27 24.50 -2.09
CA MET A 36 3.50 24.25 -1.35
C MET A 36 4.30 23.10 -1.98
N ASP A 37 5.63 23.19 -1.93
CA ASP A 37 6.50 22.12 -2.38
C ASP A 37 6.62 21.04 -1.31
N ILE A 38 6.17 19.83 -1.63
CA ILE A 38 6.28 18.67 -0.75
C ILE A 38 7.16 17.61 -1.39
N LYS A 39 7.81 16.79 -0.56
CA LYS A 39 8.49 15.56 -1.03
C LYS A 39 7.84 14.30 -0.52
N GLY A 40 7.08 14.41 0.56
CA GLY A 40 6.43 13.29 1.21
C GLY A 40 5.05 13.62 1.74
N LEU A 41 4.33 12.54 2.04
CA LEU A 41 3.04 12.50 2.70
C LEU A 41 3.19 11.59 3.91
N HIS A 42 2.90 12.11 5.09
CA HIS A 42 2.85 11.34 6.32
C HIS A 42 1.41 10.98 6.63
N TRP A 43 1.13 9.69 6.70
CA TRP A 43 -0.21 9.17 6.97
C TRP A 43 -0.36 8.89 8.46
N ALA A 44 -1.51 9.23 9.03
CA ALA A 44 -1.85 8.78 10.37
C ALA A 44 -1.94 7.24 10.40
N PRO A 45 -1.74 6.61 11.56
CA PRO A 45 -1.98 5.17 11.71
C PRO A 45 -3.39 4.81 11.24
N GLY A 46 -3.46 3.89 10.28
CA GLY A 46 -4.68 3.37 9.69
C GLY A 46 -4.79 1.86 9.85
N SER A 47 -5.73 1.26 9.12
CA SER A 47 -5.95 -0.18 9.14
C SER A 47 -5.62 -0.81 7.80
N THR A 48 -5.10 -2.03 7.83
CA THR A 48 -4.99 -2.89 6.66
C THR A 48 -5.61 -4.26 6.90
N LEU A 49 -6.40 -4.74 5.92
CA LEU A 49 -7.04 -6.05 5.91
C LEU A 49 -6.37 -6.94 4.89
N ILE A 50 -5.98 -8.15 5.30
CA ILE A 50 -5.41 -9.21 4.47
C ILE A 50 -6.45 -10.34 4.36
N THR A 51 -6.92 -10.56 3.13
CA THR A 51 -7.97 -11.53 2.79
C THR A 51 -7.39 -12.65 1.94
N PRO A 52 -7.52 -13.93 2.33
CA PRO A 52 -7.09 -15.05 1.50
C PRO A 52 -7.77 -15.09 0.14
N VAL A 53 -7.00 -15.41 -0.91
CA VAL A 53 -7.54 -15.68 -2.25
C VAL A 53 -7.60 -17.19 -2.47
N GLY A 54 -8.78 -17.71 -2.82
CA GLY A 54 -8.96 -19.13 -3.11
C GLY A 54 -8.82 -20.00 -1.86
N ARG A 55 -7.76 -20.82 -1.81
CA ARG A 55 -7.49 -21.76 -0.70
C ARG A 55 -6.36 -21.30 0.23
N ALA A 56 -5.91 -20.05 0.08
CA ALA A 56 -4.86 -19.51 0.93
C ALA A 56 -5.28 -19.51 2.41
N SER A 57 -4.31 -19.58 3.32
CA SER A 57 -4.56 -19.61 4.76
C SER A 57 -3.72 -18.58 5.48
N ILE A 58 -4.36 -17.69 6.25
CA ILE A 58 -3.64 -16.78 7.14
C ILE A 58 -2.83 -17.52 8.22
N PHE A 59 -3.22 -18.76 8.56
CA PHE A 59 -2.56 -19.56 9.61
C PHE A 59 -1.31 -20.29 9.15
N ALA A 60 -1.43 -20.97 8.00
CA ALA A 60 -0.34 -21.82 7.50
C ALA A 60 0.56 -21.10 6.48
N HIS A 61 0.02 -20.10 5.77
CA HIS A 61 0.69 -19.27 4.77
C HIS A 61 1.77 -20.01 3.93
N PRO A 62 1.46 -21.17 3.32
CA PRO A 62 2.42 -21.88 2.47
C PRO A 62 2.94 -20.99 1.32
N LEU A 63 4.15 -21.30 0.85
CA LEU A 63 4.74 -20.64 -0.31
C LEU A 63 3.77 -20.68 -1.50
N GLY A 64 3.57 -19.52 -2.13
CA GLY A 64 2.69 -19.35 -3.27
C GLY A 64 1.25 -18.95 -2.93
N ASP A 65 0.86 -18.97 -1.65
CA ASP A 65 -0.45 -18.44 -1.22
C ASP A 65 -0.59 -16.98 -1.60
N VAL A 66 -1.78 -16.61 -2.08
CA VAL A 66 -2.10 -15.25 -2.52
C VAL A 66 -3.12 -14.64 -1.59
N PHE A 67 -2.89 -13.38 -1.24
CA PHE A 67 -3.78 -12.58 -0.41
C PHE A 67 -4.14 -11.29 -1.14
N GLN A 68 -5.39 -10.87 -0.98
CA GLN A 68 -5.86 -9.55 -1.34
C GLN A 68 -5.74 -8.65 -0.11
N ARG A 69 -5.04 -7.53 -0.25
CA ARG A 69 -4.94 -6.50 0.76
C ARG A 69 -5.88 -5.34 0.44
N TYR A 70 -6.47 -4.76 1.47
CA TYR A 70 -7.17 -3.48 1.46
C TYR A 70 -6.60 -2.61 2.58
N THR A 71 -6.42 -1.32 2.34
CA THR A 71 -5.83 -0.42 3.33
C THR A 71 -6.35 0.99 3.15
N HIS A 72 -6.40 1.73 4.24
CA HIS A 72 -6.79 3.14 4.24
C HIS A 72 -6.13 3.91 5.37
N ALA A 73 -5.95 5.22 5.16
CA ALA A 73 -5.50 6.14 6.20
C ALA A 73 -5.81 7.58 5.80
N SER A 74 -5.85 8.45 6.81
CA SER A 74 -5.94 9.90 6.62
C SER A 74 -4.55 10.52 6.68
N LEU A 75 -4.34 11.60 5.96
CA LEU A 75 -3.09 12.34 5.98
C LEU A 75 -2.92 13.04 7.33
N SER A 76 -1.78 12.78 7.98
CA SER A 76 -1.36 13.48 9.20
C SER A 76 -0.61 14.77 8.86
N GLY A 77 0.19 14.78 7.80
CA GLY A 77 0.88 15.98 7.35
C GLY A 77 1.58 15.83 6.00
N PHE A 78 1.92 16.97 5.41
CA PHE A 78 2.82 17.07 4.27
C PHE A 78 4.26 17.17 4.77
N GLU A 79 5.22 16.60 4.05
CA GLU A 79 6.62 16.57 4.48
C GLU A 79 7.56 17.25 3.47
N ASP A 80 8.55 17.97 4.02
CA ASP A 80 9.63 18.58 3.25
C ASP A 80 10.76 17.58 2.92
N SER A 81 11.86 18.12 2.38
CA SER A 81 13.05 17.34 2.03
C SER A 81 13.77 16.65 3.19
N GLN A 82 13.49 17.05 4.42
CA GLN A 82 14.06 16.51 5.65
C GLN A 82 13.07 15.60 6.39
N GLY A 83 11.89 15.31 5.82
CA GLY A 83 10.82 14.60 6.51
C GLY A 83 10.17 15.44 7.61
N THR A 84 10.33 16.77 7.56
CA THR A 84 9.72 17.66 8.54
C THR A 84 8.33 18.03 8.07
N SER A 85 7.35 17.93 8.98
CA SER A 85 5.98 18.32 8.68
C SER A 85 5.91 19.81 8.31
N ILE A 86 5.45 20.06 7.09
CA ILE A 86 5.08 21.38 6.58
C ILE A 86 3.62 21.55 6.97
N GLY A 87 3.36 22.21 8.10
CA GLY A 87 2.00 22.40 8.60
C GLY A 87 1.07 22.96 7.52
N SER A 88 -0.16 22.48 7.47
CA SER A 88 -1.17 22.95 6.52
C SER A 88 -2.58 22.86 7.10
N SER A 89 -3.53 23.59 6.52
CA SER A 89 -4.97 23.44 6.83
C SER A 89 -5.57 22.13 6.29
N GLY A 90 -4.80 21.36 5.50
CA GLY A 90 -5.24 20.16 4.81
C GLY A 90 -5.09 18.85 5.60
N ALA A 91 -4.41 18.85 6.76
CA ALA A 91 -4.27 17.64 7.58
C ALA A 91 -5.65 17.08 7.98
N GLY A 92 -5.85 15.77 7.81
CA GLY A 92 -7.14 15.10 8.03
C GLY A 92 -8.18 15.27 6.91
N ARG A 93 -7.97 16.18 5.95
CA ARG A 93 -8.82 16.34 4.76
C ARG A 93 -8.43 15.40 3.63
N TRP A 94 -7.21 14.89 3.63
CA TRP A 94 -6.75 13.98 2.61
C TRP A 94 -6.84 12.55 3.14
N ALA A 95 -7.35 11.62 2.34
CA ALA A 95 -7.51 10.23 2.73
C ALA A 95 -7.23 9.32 1.53
N PHE A 96 -6.49 8.23 1.75
CA PHE A 96 -6.30 7.23 0.71
C PHE A 96 -7.02 5.93 1.02
N ILE A 97 -7.38 5.24 -0.05
CA ILE A 97 -7.74 3.83 -0.05
C ILE A 97 -6.90 3.10 -1.10
N ALA A 98 -6.49 1.88 -0.81
CA ALA A 98 -5.79 1.05 -1.77
C ALA A 98 -6.21 -0.42 -1.64
N GLY A 99 -6.14 -1.14 -2.75
CA GLY A 99 -6.30 -2.59 -2.78
C GLY A 99 -5.34 -3.21 -3.78
N TYR A 100 -4.67 -4.28 -3.38
CA TYR A 100 -3.68 -4.99 -4.20
C TYR A 100 -3.45 -6.41 -3.71
N ARG A 101 -2.81 -7.25 -4.53
CA ARG A 101 -2.46 -8.61 -4.13
C ARG A 101 -1.01 -8.76 -3.74
N GLU A 102 -0.78 -9.69 -2.82
CA GLU A 102 0.54 -10.17 -2.49
C GLU A 102 0.58 -11.69 -2.45
N GLN A 103 1.74 -12.27 -2.73
CA GLN A 103 1.99 -13.70 -2.69
C GLN A 103 3.07 -14.03 -1.67
N VAL A 104 2.91 -15.11 -0.92
CA VAL A 104 3.94 -15.61 -0.01
C VAL A 104 5.14 -16.09 -0.82
N VAL A 105 6.28 -15.42 -0.63
CA VAL A 105 7.54 -15.75 -1.28
C VAL A 105 8.59 -16.33 -0.32
N SER A 106 8.39 -16.18 0.99
CA SER A 106 9.25 -16.80 1.99
C SER A 106 8.53 -16.98 3.32
N THR A 107 8.83 -18.09 3.99
CA THR A 107 8.34 -18.41 5.35
C THR A 107 9.49 -18.96 6.18
N VAL A 108 9.82 -18.32 7.29
CA VAL A 108 10.90 -18.76 8.20
C VAL A 108 10.45 -18.59 9.65
N GLY A 109 10.14 -19.71 10.31
CA GLY A 109 9.61 -19.68 11.67
C GLY A 109 8.29 -18.93 11.71
N ASN A 110 8.22 -17.86 12.49
CA ASN A 110 7.04 -17.01 12.62
C ASN A 110 7.04 -15.81 11.65
N ASN A 111 7.97 -15.80 10.68
CA ASN A 111 8.11 -14.72 9.73
C ASN A 111 7.55 -15.14 8.37
N VAL A 112 6.70 -14.30 7.81
CA VAL A 112 6.21 -14.42 6.44
C VAL A 112 6.66 -13.21 5.64
N VAL A 113 7.07 -13.45 4.41
CA VAL A 113 7.39 -12.40 3.44
C VAL A 113 6.46 -12.57 2.25
N LEU A 114 5.78 -11.50 1.91
CA LEU A 114 4.89 -11.39 0.78
C LEU A 114 5.49 -10.42 -0.25
N ALA A 115 5.40 -10.76 -1.53
CA ALA A 115 5.73 -9.87 -2.63
C ALA A 115 4.45 -9.45 -3.35
N THR A 116 4.37 -8.20 -3.81
CA THR A 116 3.26 -7.75 -4.65
C THR A 116 3.14 -8.63 -5.89
N VAL A 117 1.91 -8.92 -6.31
CA VAL A 117 1.62 -9.68 -7.53
C VAL A 117 0.39 -9.11 -8.24
N GLY A 118 0.29 -9.36 -9.55
CA GLY A 118 -0.84 -8.89 -10.35
C GLY A 118 -2.15 -9.64 -10.08
N GLY A 119 -3.26 -9.01 -10.47
CA GLY A 119 -4.62 -9.59 -10.43
C GLY A 119 -5.46 -9.13 -9.24
N GLY A 120 -6.73 -9.52 -9.24
CA GLY A 120 -7.69 -9.07 -8.22
C GLY A 120 -7.98 -7.59 -8.29
N ASP A 121 -8.35 -7.02 -7.14
CA ASP A 121 -8.42 -5.56 -7.02
C ASP A 121 -6.99 -5.02 -7.02
N ASN A 122 -6.73 -4.09 -7.94
CA ASN A 122 -5.48 -3.33 -8.02
C ASN A 122 -5.80 -1.84 -8.23
N PHE A 123 -5.78 -1.06 -7.16
CA PHE A 123 -6.08 0.36 -7.19
C PHE A 123 -5.39 1.11 -6.06
N PHE A 124 -5.11 2.38 -6.32
CA PHE A 124 -4.83 3.41 -5.33
C PHE A 124 -5.73 4.61 -5.64
N ARG A 125 -6.37 5.17 -4.62
CA ARG A 125 -7.19 6.38 -4.74
C ARG A 125 -6.93 7.29 -3.56
N LEU A 126 -6.71 8.55 -3.86
CA LEU A 126 -6.52 9.63 -2.92
C LEU A 126 -7.68 10.60 -3.10
N TYR A 127 -8.31 10.94 -1.98
CA TYR A 127 -9.44 11.83 -1.90
C TYR A 127 -9.09 13.04 -1.05
N PHE A 128 -9.66 14.18 -1.43
CA PHE A 128 -9.80 15.35 -0.59
C PHE A 128 -11.22 15.44 -0.08
N ASP A 129 -11.37 15.74 1.20
CA ASP A 129 -12.62 15.86 1.91
C ASP A 129 -12.75 17.28 2.48
N PRO A 130 -13.63 18.12 1.93
CA PRO A 130 -13.84 19.47 2.44
C PRO A 130 -14.49 19.46 3.84
N THR A 131 -15.19 18.38 4.21
CA THR A 131 -15.73 18.18 5.56
C THR A 131 -15.19 16.88 6.15
N PRO A 132 -13.98 16.84 6.74
CA PRO A 132 -13.35 15.61 7.22
C PRO A 132 -14.26 14.65 7.99
N ASN A 133 -14.69 13.59 7.32
CA ASN A 133 -15.64 12.59 7.82
C ASN A 133 -15.02 11.19 7.96
N ALA A 134 -13.71 11.04 7.70
CA ALA A 134 -13.00 9.78 7.86
C ALA A 134 -13.03 9.32 9.34
N ASN A 135 -13.40 8.06 9.55
CA ASN A 135 -13.48 7.45 10.88
C ASN A 135 -12.73 6.11 10.89
N SER A 136 -11.67 6.01 11.68
CA SER A 136 -10.79 4.82 11.72
C SER A 136 -11.51 3.59 12.24
N GLY A 137 -12.22 3.68 13.37
CA GLY A 137 -12.89 2.53 13.97
C GLY A 137 -14.06 1.98 13.14
N ASN A 138 -14.82 2.84 12.46
CA ASN A 138 -15.87 2.42 11.53
C ASN A 138 -15.31 2.04 10.16
N GLY A 139 -14.14 2.56 9.78
CA GLY A 139 -13.54 2.34 8.47
C GLY A 139 -14.32 2.97 7.32
N THR A 140 -15.02 4.08 7.59
CA THR A 140 -15.85 4.82 6.63
C THR A 140 -15.33 6.24 6.44
N GLY A 141 -15.77 6.91 5.38
CA GLY A 141 -15.39 8.28 5.09
C GLY A 141 -13.98 8.49 4.51
N TYR A 142 -13.22 7.44 4.20
CA TYR A 142 -11.93 7.54 3.49
C TYR A 142 -12.05 7.81 1.97
N GLY A 143 -13.24 8.16 1.52
CA GLY A 143 -13.62 8.42 0.13
C GLY A 143 -15.16 8.35 -0.01
N PRO A 144 -15.72 8.44 -1.22
CA PRO A 144 -17.17 8.51 -1.43
C PRO A 144 -17.93 7.33 -0.83
N ASP A 145 -18.81 7.60 0.14
CA ASP A 145 -19.79 6.66 0.70
C ASP A 145 -20.94 7.44 1.38
N ALA A 146 -21.79 6.74 2.14
CA ALA A 146 -22.91 7.36 2.82
C ALA A 146 -22.50 8.31 3.97
N THR A 147 -21.29 8.19 4.51
CA THR A 147 -20.77 9.09 5.57
C THR A 147 -19.90 10.20 5.00
N ASN A 148 -19.43 10.09 3.76
CA ASN A 148 -18.66 11.11 3.07
C ASN A 148 -19.12 11.25 1.60
N PRO A 149 -20.25 11.93 1.34
CA PRO A 149 -20.77 12.11 -0.01
C PRO A 149 -20.03 13.19 -0.82
N ASP A 150 -19.22 14.03 -0.17
CA ASP A 150 -18.53 15.20 -0.74
C ASP A 150 -17.03 14.99 -0.99
N ALA A 151 -16.50 13.79 -0.70
CA ALA A 151 -15.13 13.41 -1.08
C ALA A 151 -14.86 13.59 -2.59
N VAL A 152 -13.81 14.35 -2.90
CA VAL A 152 -13.35 14.65 -4.25
C VAL A 152 -12.13 13.79 -4.58
N PRO A 153 -12.11 13.02 -5.69
CA PRO A 153 -10.92 12.28 -6.09
C PRO A 153 -9.83 13.24 -6.59
N VAL A 154 -8.66 13.23 -5.95
CA VAL A 154 -7.54 14.12 -6.31
C VAL A 154 -6.40 13.40 -7.02
N LEU A 155 -6.23 12.09 -6.76
CA LEU A 155 -5.24 11.26 -7.43
C LEU A 155 -5.72 9.81 -7.47
N SER A 156 -5.45 9.11 -8.56
CA SER A 156 -5.70 7.68 -8.67
C SER A 156 -4.61 6.98 -9.47
N GLY A 157 -4.44 5.70 -9.21
CA GLY A 157 -3.42 4.89 -9.84
C GLY A 157 -3.63 3.40 -9.57
N ALA A 158 -2.60 2.63 -9.90
CA ALA A 158 -2.52 1.21 -9.63
C ALA A 158 -1.24 0.87 -8.87
N ILE A 159 -1.27 -0.22 -8.09
CA ILE A 159 -0.05 -0.73 -7.46
C ILE A 159 0.82 -1.39 -8.52
N ASP A 160 2.11 -1.08 -8.50
CA ASP A 160 3.12 -1.76 -9.30
C ASP A 160 3.34 -3.17 -8.76
N ALA A 161 2.78 -4.15 -9.45
CA ALA A 161 2.91 -5.56 -9.07
C ALA A 161 4.35 -6.07 -9.10
N SER A 162 5.30 -5.35 -9.72
CA SER A 162 6.71 -5.74 -9.76
C SER A 162 7.55 -5.14 -8.62
N ILE A 163 6.99 -4.17 -7.87
CA ILE A 163 7.68 -3.43 -6.83
C ILE A 163 6.83 -3.37 -5.57
N GLY A 164 7.19 -4.22 -4.61
CA GLY A 164 6.62 -4.17 -3.27
C GLY A 164 6.90 -5.45 -2.50
N GLN A 165 7.14 -5.30 -1.21
CA GLN A 165 7.40 -6.42 -0.33
C GLN A 165 6.94 -6.10 1.07
N THR A 166 6.19 -7.01 1.67
CA THR A 166 5.80 -6.94 3.08
C THR A 166 6.43 -8.09 3.84
N ALA A 167 7.02 -7.81 5.00
CA ALA A 167 7.48 -8.81 5.94
C ALA A 167 6.73 -8.66 7.26
N ILE A 168 6.14 -9.74 7.76
CA ILE A 168 5.38 -9.78 9.01
C ILE A 168 5.96 -10.87 9.90
N SER A 169 6.10 -10.57 11.18
CA SER A 169 6.66 -11.43 12.21
C SER A 169 5.70 -11.56 13.37
N ALA A 170 5.13 -12.74 13.57
CA ALA A 170 4.30 -13.01 14.73
C ALA A 170 5.16 -13.19 15.99
N LEU A 171 4.79 -12.49 17.06
CA LEU A 171 5.45 -12.56 18.36
C LEU A 171 4.85 -13.68 19.20
N ARG A 172 5.70 -14.34 20.01
CA ARG A 172 5.24 -15.37 20.95
C ARG A 172 4.77 -14.73 22.26
N VAL A 173 3.62 -14.08 22.19
CA VAL A 173 2.94 -13.46 23.33
C VAL A 173 1.50 -14.00 23.35
N PRO A 174 0.90 -14.26 24.53
CA PRO A 174 -0.51 -14.61 24.63
C PRO A 174 -1.39 -13.55 23.94
N PRO A 175 -2.49 -13.95 23.27
CA PRO A 175 -3.46 -12.99 22.76
C PRO A 175 -4.02 -12.08 23.86
N GLY A 176 -4.36 -10.85 23.47
CA GLY A 176 -5.10 -9.88 24.29
C GLY A 176 -5.95 -8.98 23.39
N SER A 177 -6.62 -7.97 23.94
CA SER A 177 -7.54 -7.10 23.19
C SER A 177 -6.96 -6.66 21.84
N LEU A 178 -7.74 -6.81 20.77
CA LEU A 178 -7.39 -6.31 19.44
C LEU A 178 -7.16 -4.80 19.47
N ASP A 179 -8.01 -4.10 20.20
CA ASP A 179 -8.00 -2.66 20.34
C ASP A 179 -7.43 -2.25 21.69
N THR A 180 -6.26 -1.62 21.64
CA THR A 180 -5.60 -1.01 22.80
C THR A 180 -5.46 0.50 22.62
N SER A 181 -6.10 1.05 21.59
CA SER A 181 -6.22 2.45 21.27
C SER A 181 -7.35 3.05 22.10
N GLY A 182 -7.02 3.63 23.25
CA GLY A 182 -8.05 4.25 24.09
C GLY A 182 -9.08 3.24 24.63
N SER A 183 -10.33 3.29 24.14
CA SER A 183 -11.41 2.41 24.60
C SER A 183 -11.54 1.21 23.68
N ASP A 184 -11.57 -0.01 24.24
CA ASP A 184 -11.70 -1.23 23.44
C ASP A 184 -13.02 -1.25 22.64
N ASN A 185 -12.92 -1.05 21.33
CA ASN A 185 -14.08 -1.06 20.44
C ASN A 185 -14.52 -2.46 20.01
N TYR A 186 -13.74 -3.49 20.32
CA TYR A 186 -13.99 -4.88 19.97
C TYR A 186 -13.76 -5.82 21.17
N PRO A 187 -14.55 -5.69 22.26
CA PRO A 187 -14.28 -6.35 23.54
C PRO A 187 -14.36 -7.89 23.51
N ASN A 188 -14.80 -8.48 22.39
CA ASN A 188 -14.86 -9.92 22.17
C ASN A 188 -13.88 -10.40 21.09
N VAL A 189 -12.99 -9.53 20.62
CA VAL A 189 -11.97 -9.85 19.62
C VAL A 189 -10.60 -9.59 20.22
N ASP A 190 -9.88 -10.67 20.48
CA ASP A 190 -8.47 -10.62 20.82
C ASP A 190 -7.61 -10.56 19.54
N SER A 191 -6.32 -10.29 19.71
CA SER A 191 -5.32 -10.33 18.65
C SER A 191 -4.06 -11.02 19.15
N ILE A 192 -3.39 -11.72 18.23
CA ILE A 192 -1.97 -12.01 18.40
C ILE A 192 -1.17 -10.70 18.43
N ALA A 193 0.06 -10.78 18.93
CA ALA A 193 1.03 -9.72 18.75
C ALA A 193 1.87 -9.98 17.50
N ALA A 194 2.05 -8.98 16.65
CA ALA A 194 2.84 -9.09 15.43
C ALA A 194 3.42 -7.74 15.04
N MET A 195 4.57 -7.74 14.39
CA MET A 195 5.16 -6.53 13.83
C MET A 195 5.61 -6.79 12.40
N GLY A 196 5.66 -5.75 11.59
CA GLY A 196 6.07 -5.88 10.21
C GLY A 196 6.49 -4.58 9.59
N LYS A 197 6.95 -4.71 8.35
CA LYS A 197 7.28 -3.57 7.49
C LYS A 197 6.95 -3.91 6.05
N GLY A 198 6.58 -2.89 5.30
CA GLY A 198 6.20 -3.00 3.91
C GLY A 198 6.80 -1.89 3.06
N THR A 199 7.02 -2.18 1.79
CA THR A 199 7.17 -1.18 0.75
C THR A 199 6.17 -1.44 -0.36
N LEU A 200 5.70 -0.37 -1.00
CA LEU A 200 4.73 -0.41 -2.08
C LEU A 200 5.05 0.70 -3.07
N ALA A 201 4.92 0.44 -4.37
CA ALA A 201 4.96 1.49 -5.38
C ALA A 201 3.59 1.65 -6.04
N VAL A 202 3.20 2.90 -6.27
CA VAL A 202 1.98 3.29 -6.99
C VAL A 202 2.39 3.95 -8.29
N ILE A 203 1.83 3.46 -9.39
CA ILE A 203 1.86 4.11 -10.69
C ILE A 203 0.68 5.07 -10.75
N ILE A 204 0.94 6.37 -10.91
CA ILE A 204 -0.11 7.38 -10.98
C ILE A 204 -0.72 7.38 -12.39
N ASP A 205 -2.04 7.21 -12.45
CA ASP A 205 -2.79 7.20 -13.72
C ASP A 205 -3.49 8.54 -13.98
N ARG A 206 -4.05 9.14 -12.92
CA ARG A 206 -4.81 10.40 -12.99
C ARG A 206 -4.56 11.23 -11.75
N PHE A 207 -4.60 12.54 -11.93
CA PHE A 207 -4.55 13.53 -10.87
C PHE A 207 -5.39 14.74 -11.25
N ASP A 208 -5.78 15.53 -10.26
CA ASP A 208 -6.50 16.78 -10.45
C ASP A 208 -5.52 17.97 -10.36
N ILE A 209 -5.48 18.78 -11.42
CA ILE A 209 -4.59 19.95 -11.51
C ILE A 209 -4.93 21.03 -10.48
N SER A 210 -6.16 21.04 -9.95
CA SER A 210 -6.50 21.95 -8.85
C SER A 210 -5.73 21.63 -7.58
N TYR A 211 -5.35 20.37 -7.36
CA TYR A 211 -4.57 19.94 -6.18
C TYR A 211 -3.08 19.75 -6.50
N PHE A 212 -2.74 19.57 -7.77
CA PHE A 212 -1.37 19.38 -8.25
C PHE A 212 -1.10 20.35 -9.42
N PRO A 213 -0.93 21.66 -9.15
CA PRO A 213 -0.96 22.71 -10.19
C PRO A 213 0.16 22.60 -11.22
N GLU A 214 1.30 22.02 -10.87
CA GLU A 214 2.41 21.78 -11.79
C GLU A 214 2.32 20.44 -12.52
N GLY A 215 1.37 19.58 -12.11
CA GLY A 215 1.17 18.24 -12.61
C GLY A 215 2.31 17.27 -12.27
N PHE A 216 2.35 16.16 -12.99
CA PHE A 216 3.33 15.08 -12.80
C PHE A 216 4.15 14.86 -14.07
N SER A 217 5.46 14.72 -13.90
CA SER A 217 6.31 14.25 -14.99
C SER A 217 5.99 12.78 -15.32
N PRO A 218 6.08 12.36 -16.60
CA PRO A 218 5.89 10.96 -16.97
C PRO A 218 6.80 10.01 -16.17
N GLY A 219 6.22 8.92 -15.67
CA GLY A 219 6.94 7.94 -14.85
C GLY A 219 7.11 8.36 -13.38
N LEU A 220 6.49 9.44 -12.92
CA LEU A 220 6.43 9.75 -11.50
C LEU A 220 5.34 8.92 -10.82
N GLY A 221 5.63 8.42 -9.61
CA GLY A 221 4.70 7.65 -8.79
C GLY A 221 4.92 7.88 -7.30
N LEU A 222 4.23 7.10 -6.47
CA LEU A 222 4.36 7.16 -5.02
C LEU A 222 5.04 5.89 -4.50
N ASN A 223 6.07 6.04 -3.69
CA ASN A 223 6.68 4.95 -2.96
C ASN A 223 6.30 5.04 -1.49
N PHE A 224 5.65 4.00 -0.97
CA PHE A 224 5.29 3.87 0.43
C PHE A 224 6.35 3.11 1.20
N GLN A 225 6.54 3.53 2.45
CA GLN A 225 7.16 2.77 3.51
C GLN A 225 6.13 2.62 4.62
N THR A 226 5.85 1.38 5.00
CA THR A 226 4.81 1.07 5.99
C THR A 226 5.41 0.30 7.13
N MET A 227 5.08 0.68 8.36
CA MET A 227 5.25 -0.12 9.56
C MET A 227 3.91 -0.78 9.88
N LEU A 228 3.95 -2.06 10.23
CA LEU A 228 2.78 -2.84 10.60
C LEU A 228 2.88 -3.27 12.05
N ASP A 229 1.77 -3.23 12.78
CA ASP A 229 1.74 -3.61 14.19
C ASP A 229 0.41 -4.25 14.60
N LEU A 230 0.49 -5.08 15.64
CA LEU A 230 -0.62 -5.70 16.34
C LEU A 230 -0.24 -5.91 17.82
N PRO A 231 -1.14 -5.64 18.78
CA PRO A 231 -2.51 -5.11 18.59
C PRO A 231 -2.53 -3.64 18.15
N PHE A 232 -3.72 -3.11 17.89
CA PHE A 232 -3.92 -1.71 17.52
C PHE A 232 -3.66 -0.81 18.73
N SER A 233 -2.54 -0.08 18.72
CA SER A 233 -2.09 0.74 19.87
C SER A 233 -2.20 2.25 19.65
N GLN A 234 -2.46 2.70 18.41
CA GLN A 234 -2.45 4.12 18.05
C GLN A 234 -3.71 4.58 17.29
N THR A 235 -4.53 3.65 16.82
CA THR A 235 -5.77 3.92 16.08
C THR A 235 -6.74 2.77 16.31
N ASP A 236 -8.05 3.02 16.18
CA ASP A 236 -9.06 1.99 16.35
C ASP A 236 -9.10 1.05 15.12
N PRO A 237 -9.24 -0.27 15.30
CA PRO A 237 -9.36 -1.21 14.19
C PRO A 237 -10.62 -0.94 13.36
N SER A 238 -10.51 -1.00 12.03
CA SER A 238 -11.62 -0.62 11.15
C SER A 238 -12.70 -1.69 10.98
N SER A 239 -13.96 -1.31 11.17
CA SER A 239 -15.10 -2.19 10.92
C SER A 239 -15.23 -2.55 9.43
N CYS A 240 -15.08 -1.55 8.56
CA CYS A 240 -15.20 -1.68 7.11
C CYS A 240 -13.90 -1.33 6.35
N PHE A 241 -13.82 -1.81 5.10
CA PHE A 241 -12.83 -1.39 4.10
C PHE A 241 -13.54 -1.14 2.77
N LYS A 242 -12.85 -0.55 1.78
CA LYS A 242 -13.37 -0.39 0.41
C LYS A 242 -12.65 -1.29 -0.58
N ASN A 243 -13.41 -1.89 -1.50
CA ASN A 243 -12.88 -2.69 -2.59
C ASN A 243 -12.65 -1.88 -3.88
N GLY A 244 -12.23 -2.57 -4.96
CA GLY A 244 -11.97 -1.96 -6.27
C GLY A 244 -13.17 -1.26 -6.90
N THR A 245 -14.39 -1.62 -6.51
CA THR A 245 -15.63 -0.97 -6.99
C THR A 245 -16.08 0.21 -6.11
N GLY A 246 -15.39 0.46 -5.00
CA GLY A 246 -15.77 1.48 -4.01
C GLY A 246 -16.82 1.02 -3.00
N MET A 247 -17.27 -0.24 -3.07
CA MET A 247 -18.21 -0.80 -2.10
C MET A 247 -17.50 -1.13 -0.78
N LEU A 248 -18.23 -0.95 0.33
CA LEU A 248 -17.80 -1.40 1.64
C LEU A 248 -17.72 -2.94 1.69
N ILE A 249 -16.68 -3.44 2.31
CA ILE A 249 -16.44 -4.86 2.58
C ILE A 249 -16.11 -5.04 4.06
N ASN A 250 -16.46 -6.20 4.60
CA ASN A 250 -16.34 -6.52 6.01
C ASN A 250 -14.88 -6.65 6.47
N GLY A 251 -14.53 -6.00 7.59
CA GLY A 251 -13.26 -6.12 8.29
C GLY A 251 -13.49 -6.64 9.72
N GLY A 252 -13.33 -5.74 10.71
CA GLY A 252 -13.58 -6.02 12.12
C GLY A 252 -15.05 -6.28 12.45
N GLY A 253 -15.97 -5.78 11.61
CA GLY A 253 -17.41 -5.98 11.80
C GLY A 253 -17.99 -5.07 12.89
N PRO A 254 -19.08 -5.48 13.55
CA PRO A 254 -19.76 -4.64 14.53
C PRO A 254 -18.84 -4.23 15.68
N ASN A 255 -18.89 -2.96 16.07
CA ASN A 255 -18.05 -2.35 17.09
C ASN A 255 -18.90 -1.58 18.11
N THR A 256 -18.25 -0.97 19.11
CA THR A 256 -18.95 -0.18 20.15
C THR A 256 -19.12 1.30 19.80
N LEU A 257 -18.66 1.73 18.63
CA LEU A 257 -18.76 3.10 18.15
C LEU A 257 -20.14 3.35 17.54
N SER A 258 -20.52 4.63 17.47
CA SER A 258 -21.71 5.05 16.73
C SER A 258 -21.36 5.28 15.26
N GLY A 259 -22.31 5.00 14.36
CA GLY A 259 -22.21 5.39 12.95
C GLY A 259 -22.50 4.22 12.01
N LEU A 260 -22.03 4.36 10.76
CA LEU A 260 -22.09 3.30 9.77
C LEU A 260 -20.92 2.34 9.99
N GLU A 261 -21.25 1.07 10.23
CA GLU A 261 -20.32 -0.04 10.40
C GLU A 261 -20.67 -1.21 9.47
N CYS A 262 -19.82 -2.23 9.45
CA CYS A 262 -20.03 -3.47 8.70
C CYS A 262 -20.61 -4.55 9.61
N ASP A 263 -21.54 -5.34 9.08
CA ASP A 263 -22.34 -6.26 9.90
C ASP A 263 -21.61 -7.55 10.32
N ILE A 264 -20.48 -7.88 9.69
CA ILE A 264 -19.81 -9.18 9.84
C ILE A 264 -18.37 -9.00 10.32
N ASN A 265 -18.03 -9.61 11.46
CA ASN A 265 -16.65 -9.78 11.89
C ASN A 265 -15.98 -10.89 11.07
N THR A 266 -14.88 -10.57 10.39
CA THR A 266 -14.09 -11.52 9.58
C THR A 266 -12.79 -11.98 10.24
N LEU A 267 -12.45 -11.39 11.39
CA LEU A 267 -11.21 -11.65 12.14
C LEU A 267 -11.32 -12.83 13.11
N GLY A 268 -12.54 -13.30 13.37
CA GLY A 268 -12.81 -14.34 14.36
C GLY A 268 -12.79 -13.81 15.79
N ASN A 269 -12.62 -14.71 16.77
CA ASN A 269 -12.44 -14.29 18.17
C ASN A 269 -11.00 -13.87 18.44
N ILE A 270 -10.04 -14.37 17.66
CA ILE A 270 -8.63 -14.00 17.74
C ILE A 270 -8.13 -13.67 16.33
N ASN A 271 -7.90 -12.38 16.09
CA ASN A 271 -7.30 -11.88 14.86
C ASN A 271 -5.95 -12.56 14.61
N GLY A 272 -5.85 -13.27 13.48
CA GLY A 272 -4.70 -14.08 13.09
C GLY A 272 -4.70 -15.55 13.55
N ILE A 273 -5.74 -16.05 14.24
CA ILE A 273 -5.86 -17.47 14.67
C ILE A 273 -7.15 -18.19 14.25
N ASP A 274 -8.32 -17.55 14.25
CA ASP A 274 -9.58 -18.24 13.94
C ASP A 274 -10.51 -17.51 12.95
N GLY A 275 -10.13 -16.31 12.50
CA GLY A 275 -10.80 -15.58 11.43
C GLY A 275 -10.46 -16.04 10.01
N THR A 276 -11.24 -15.58 9.04
CA THR A 276 -10.87 -15.71 7.62
C THR A 276 -9.81 -14.69 7.23
N ASN A 277 -9.86 -13.50 7.84
CA ASN A 277 -8.98 -12.39 7.51
C ASN A 277 -8.01 -12.09 8.65
N LEU A 278 -6.91 -11.42 8.30
CA LEU A 278 -5.98 -10.82 9.26
C LEU A 278 -6.03 -9.30 9.08
N MET A 279 -6.22 -8.58 10.16
CA MET A 279 -6.14 -7.13 10.17
C MET A 279 -4.88 -6.69 10.91
N LEU A 280 -4.19 -5.64 10.45
CA LEU A 280 -3.07 -5.02 11.15
C LEU A 280 -3.24 -3.51 11.13
N MET A 281 -2.64 -2.85 12.13
CA MET A 281 -2.43 -1.41 12.08
C MET A 281 -1.33 -1.11 11.07
N ALA A 282 -1.47 -0.05 10.29
CA ALA A 282 -0.49 0.40 9.32
C ALA A 282 -0.18 1.87 9.53
N ASP A 283 1.08 2.18 9.83
CA ASP A 283 1.63 3.54 9.87
C ASP A 283 2.53 3.71 8.66
N SER A 284 2.25 4.71 7.82
CA SER A 284 2.92 4.84 6.52
C SER A 284 3.42 6.25 6.26
N SER A 285 4.52 6.32 5.53
CA SER A 285 4.93 7.51 4.79
C SER A 285 5.00 7.18 3.32
N SER A 286 4.76 8.16 2.46
CA SER A 286 4.95 8.00 1.01
C SER A 286 5.69 9.18 0.41
N SER A 287 6.52 8.92 -0.60
CA SER A 287 7.29 9.96 -1.29
C SER A 287 7.10 9.90 -2.80
N PHE A 288 7.14 11.05 -3.45
CA PHE A 288 7.06 11.14 -4.90
C PHE A 288 8.40 10.79 -5.52
N THR A 289 8.43 9.74 -6.31
CA THR A 289 9.67 9.18 -6.85
C THR A 289 9.48 8.74 -8.29
N GLN A 290 10.56 8.76 -9.06
CA GLN A 290 10.51 8.24 -10.42
C GLN A 290 10.37 6.73 -10.35
N VAL A 291 9.20 6.23 -10.74
CA VAL A 291 8.96 4.81 -10.96
C VAL A 291 9.52 4.52 -12.35
N ALA A 292 10.59 3.74 -12.41
CA ALA A 292 11.30 3.50 -13.66
C ALA A 292 10.31 3.10 -14.77
N PRO A 293 10.43 3.65 -15.99
CA PRO A 293 9.57 3.21 -17.08
C PRO A 293 9.78 1.72 -17.29
N LEU A 294 8.68 0.97 -17.49
CA LEU A 294 8.74 -0.40 -18.01
C LEU A 294 9.79 -0.40 -19.15
N PRO A 295 10.77 -1.32 -19.16
CA PRO A 295 11.66 -1.43 -20.31
C PRO A 295 10.78 -1.63 -21.54
N GLU A 296 10.80 -0.70 -22.49
CA GLU A 296 10.16 -0.95 -23.77
C GLU A 296 10.69 -2.28 -24.29
N PRO A 297 9.82 -3.18 -24.79
CA PRO A 297 10.28 -4.47 -25.24
C PRO A 297 11.39 -4.23 -26.27
N ALA A 298 12.54 -4.89 -26.08
CA ALA A 298 13.75 -4.78 -26.89
C ALA A 298 13.56 -5.06 -28.40
N THR A 299 12.31 -5.22 -28.84
CA THR A 299 11.83 -5.46 -30.20
C THR A 299 12.20 -4.34 -31.17
N LEU A 300 12.35 -3.08 -30.73
CA LEU A 300 12.80 -1.99 -31.61
C LEU A 300 14.32 -1.95 -31.81
N ALA A 301 15.11 -2.40 -30.83
CA ALA A 301 16.57 -2.49 -30.99
C ALA A 301 16.97 -3.67 -31.91
N LEU A 302 16.19 -4.76 -31.93
CA LEU A 302 16.49 -5.91 -32.79
C LEU A 302 16.14 -5.68 -34.28
N LEU A 303 15.20 -4.78 -34.59
CA LEU A 303 14.86 -4.43 -35.97
C LEU A 303 15.99 -3.64 -36.66
N GLY A 304 16.77 -2.86 -35.90
CA GLY A 304 17.90 -2.08 -36.42
C GLY A 304 19.16 -2.91 -36.70
N VAL A 305 19.38 -4.00 -35.94
CA VAL A 305 20.57 -4.86 -36.12
C VAL A 305 20.33 -5.94 -37.19
N GLY A 306 19.08 -6.36 -37.41
CA GLY A 306 18.74 -7.37 -38.42
C GLY A 306 18.96 -6.95 -39.89
N LEU A 307 18.92 -5.65 -40.21
CA LEU A 307 19.05 -5.17 -41.59
C LEU A 307 20.49 -4.93 -42.08
N VAL A 308 21.48 -4.93 -41.18
CA VAL A 308 22.90 -4.75 -41.57
C VAL A 308 23.54 -6.08 -42.05
N GLY A 309 22.89 -7.22 -41.81
CA GLY A 309 23.39 -8.55 -42.18
C GLY A 309 23.20 -8.96 -43.65
N MET A 310 22.48 -8.19 -44.47
CA MET A 310 22.24 -8.53 -45.89
C MET A 310 23.04 -7.64 -46.86
N ILE A 311 24.36 -7.56 -46.68
CA ILE A 311 25.27 -7.10 -47.75
C ILE A 311 25.71 -8.33 -48.57
N PRO A 312 25.19 -8.56 -49.79
CA PRO A 312 25.66 -9.64 -50.63
C PRO A 312 27.12 -9.40 -51.05
N THR A 313 28.01 -10.30 -50.63
CA THR A 313 29.41 -10.34 -51.06
C THR A 313 29.50 -10.76 -52.52
N ARG A 314 29.77 -9.78 -53.39
CA ARG A 314 29.95 -9.99 -54.84
C ARG A 314 31.32 -10.64 -55.09
N ARG A 315 31.35 -11.97 -55.19
CA ARG A 315 32.54 -12.78 -55.49
C ARG A 315 33.01 -12.50 -56.93
N GLN A 316 34.04 -11.68 -57.10
CA GLN A 316 34.72 -11.52 -58.40
C GLN A 316 35.57 -12.77 -58.68
N ARG A 317 35.11 -13.56 -59.66
CA ARG A 317 35.96 -14.48 -60.44
C ARG A 317 36.82 -13.62 -61.37
N ARG A 318 38.14 -13.79 -61.33
CA ARG A 318 39.00 -13.50 -62.49
C ARG A 318 39.90 -14.71 -62.78
N ALA A 319 39.89 -15.06 -64.06
CA ALA A 319 40.50 -16.21 -64.66
C ALA A 319 41.98 -15.97 -65.01
N ARG A 320 42.67 -17.09 -65.24
CA ARG A 320 44.05 -17.26 -65.70
C ARG A 320 44.42 -16.43 -66.95
N HIS A 321 45.68 -16.04 -67.02
CA HIS A 321 46.62 -16.48 -68.06
C HIS A 321 48.03 -16.51 -67.49
#